data_AF-H2XR32-F1
#
_entry.id   AF-H2XR32-F1
#
_cell.length_a   1.000
_cell.length_b   1.000
_cell.length_c   1.000
_cell.angle_alpha   90.00
_cell.angle_beta   90.00
_cell.angle_gamma   90.00
#
_symmetry.space_group_name_H-M   'P 1'
#
loop_
_entity.id
_entity.type
_entity.pdbx_description
1 polymer ?
#
loop_
_entity_poly.entity_id
_entity_poly.type
_entity_poly.pdbx_seq_one_letter_code
_entity_poly.pdbx_strand_id
1 'polypeptide(L)'
;MSKNCTVSSFDQAKQNRTHYICQDDQSTGTAIADRCNAYFAYKTSVQIKDVFVNEIPLPAITVCNFNRYFGIDNPIEQLAMDQLSTVLDNRYNIESVLYHRHNESVNYFNWTKPGFSLRNYMMDKGWNFVNGYNQGIYFPTVFYCTLGKTVACSHANFTAVLTNHLGVCYTLNVNTSQTIAGKMHGFTVVLDTYQNQYTENIIHGNWEGGILFQVHSPYEPPE
;
A
#
# COMPACT_ATOMS: atom_id res chain seq x y z
N MET A 1 15.42 -2.68 -58.95
CA MET A 1 16.16 -3.92 -58.63
C MET A 1 17.47 -3.89 -59.38
N SER A 2 18.57 -3.52 -58.70
CA SER A 2 19.91 -3.53 -59.28
C SER A 2 20.65 -4.75 -58.72
N LYS A 3 21.03 -5.69 -59.58
CA LYS A 3 21.87 -6.83 -59.18
C LYS A 3 23.34 -6.43 -59.31
N ASN A 4 24.09 -6.49 -58.21
CA ASN A 4 25.55 -6.33 -58.27
C ASN A 4 26.18 -7.69 -58.58
N CYS A 5 26.62 -7.86 -59.83
CA CYS A 5 27.39 -9.03 -60.26
C CYS A 5 28.86 -8.63 -60.38
N THR A 6 29.76 -9.37 -59.73
CA THR A 6 31.21 -9.24 -59.93
C THR A 6 31.73 -10.39 -60.78
N VAL A 7 32.59 -10.08 -61.75
CA VAL A 7 33.23 -11.05 -62.65
C VAL A 7 34.56 -11.49 -62.04
N SER A 8 34.75 -12.79 -61.81
CA SER A 8 36.08 -13.34 -61.53
C SER A 8 36.68 -13.97 -62.78
N SER A 9 37.81 -13.46 -63.25
CA SER A 9 38.57 -14.08 -64.34
C SER A 9 39.48 -15.18 -63.78
N PHE A 10 39.34 -16.40 -64.28
CA PHE A 10 40.41 -17.40 -64.25
C PHE A 10 40.44 -18.07 -65.62
N ASP A 11 41.58 -18.01 -66.28
CA ASP A 11 41.79 -18.52 -67.63
C ASP A 11 42.75 -19.70 -67.55
N GLN A 12 42.37 -20.84 -68.13
CA GLN A 12 43.25 -21.65 -68.96
C GLN A 12 42.48 -22.83 -69.59
N ALA A 13 42.41 -22.77 -70.92
CA ALA A 13 42.16 -23.87 -71.85
C ALA A 13 40.73 -24.45 -71.93
N LYS A 14 40.04 -24.01 -73.00
CA LYS A 14 38.87 -24.59 -73.68
C LYS A 14 37.48 -24.32 -73.05
N GLN A 15 36.66 -23.66 -73.89
CA GLN A 15 35.23 -23.33 -73.78
C GLN A 15 34.88 -22.05 -72.98
N ASN A 16 34.68 -20.96 -73.73
CA ASN A 16 34.04 -19.72 -73.27
C ASN A 16 32.68 -20.01 -72.61
N ARG A 17 32.63 -20.04 -71.28
CA ARG A 17 31.41 -19.80 -70.50
C ARG A 17 31.74 -18.86 -69.35
N THR A 18 31.27 -17.63 -69.44
CA THR A 18 31.26 -16.69 -68.33
C THR A 18 30.28 -17.23 -67.27
N HIS A 19 30.78 -17.68 -66.12
CA HIS A 19 29.92 -18.03 -65.00
C HIS A 19 29.57 -16.78 -64.20
N TYR A 20 28.30 -16.40 -64.25
CA TYR A 20 27.73 -15.41 -63.34
C TYR A 20 27.25 -16.14 -62.09
N ILE A 21 27.96 -15.96 -60.97
CA ILE A 21 27.42 -16.34 -59.66
C ILE A 21 26.51 -15.19 -59.23
N CYS A 22 25.21 -15.35 -59.45
CA CYS A 22 24.24 -14.52 -58.75
C CYS A 22 24.04 -15.17 -57.37
N GLN A 23 24.41 -14.47 -56.29
CA GLN A 23 23.85 -14.81 -54.99
C GLN A 23 22.35 -14.52 -55.05
N ASP A 24 21.53 -15.55 -54.83
CA ASP A 24 20.10 -15.36 -54.64
C ASP A 24 19.88 -14.51 -53.39
N ASP A 25 19.03 -13.50 -53.53
CA ASP A 25 18.56 -12.64 -52.44
C ASP A 25 17.82 -13.52 -51.40
N GLN A 26 18.54 -14.09 -50.43
CA GLN A 26 17.98 -14.73 -49.23
C GLN A 26 17.26 -13.73 -48.28
N SER A 27 17.02 -12.50 -48.75
CA SER A 27 16.62 -11.35 -47.95
C SER A 27 15.12 -11.26 -47.66
N THR A 28 14.27 -12.02 -48.37
CA THR A 28 12.79 -11.92 -48.21
C THR A 28 12.20 -12.92 -47.22
N GLY A 29 12.68 -14.17 -47.19
CA GLY A 29 12.17 -15.22 -46.28
C GLY A 29 12.63 -15.04 -44.82
N THR A 30 13.83 -14.49 -44.62
CA THR A 30 14.41 -14.20 -43.31
C THR A 30 13.72 -13.02 -42.63
N ALA A 31 13.41 -11.96 -43.38
CA ALA A 31 12.69 -10.79 -42.87
C ALA A 31 11.28 -11.12 -42.34
N ILE A 32 10.57 -12.06 -42.97
CA ILE A 32 9.24 -12.50 -42.51
C ILE A 32 9.36 -13.26 -41.20
N ALA A 33 10.29 -14.21 -41.11
CA ALA A 33 10.55 -14.98 -39.89
C ALA A 33 10.97 -14.07 -38.72
N ASP A 34 11.82 -13.08 -38.97
CA ASP A 34 12.25 -12.10 -37.98
C ASP A 34 11.09 -11.24 -37.46
N ARG A 35 10.16 -10.85 -38.33
CA ARG A 35 8.96 -10.08 -37.94
C ARG A 35 7.98 -10.94 -37.14
N CYS A 36 7.80 -12.21 -37.51
CA CYS A 36 7.00 -13.15 -36.72
C CYS A 36 7.63 -13.36 -35.33
N ASN A 37 8.94 -13.59 -35.26
CA ASN A 37 9.66 -13.75 -33.99
C ASN A 37 9.57 -12.49 -33.13
N ALA A 38 9.70 -11.30 -33.72
CA ALA A 38 9.55 -10.03 -32.99
C ALA A 38 8.13 -9.79 -32.49
N TYR A 39 7.10 -10.18 -33.27
CA TYR A 39 5.70 -10.10 -32.88
C TYR A 39 5.38 -11.06 -31.71
N PHE A 40 5.81 -12.32 -31.82
CA PHE A 40 5.63 -13.32 -30.76
C PHE A 40 6.57 -13.16 -29.56
N ALA A 41 7.55 -12.25 -29.64
CA ALA A 41 8.32 -11.81 -28.49
C ALA A 41 7.54 -10.82 -27.60
N TYR A 42 6.37 -10.35 -28.04
CA TYR A 42 5.48 -9.44 -27.31
C TYR A 42 6.20 -8.24 -26.70
N LYS A 43 7.17 -7.67 -27.43
CA LYS A 43 7.90 -6.49 -26.98
C LYS A 43 6.95 -5.30 -26.92
N THR A 44 6.86 -4.66 -25.76
CA THR A 44 6.06 -3.46 -25.56
C THR A 44 6.95 -2.22 -25.43
N SER A 45 6.40 -1.06 -25.77
CA SER A 45 7.00 0.24 -25.45
C SER A 45 6.04 1.01 -24.55
N VAL A 46 6.60 1.68 -23.54
CA VAL A 46 5.84 2.54 -22.62
C VAL A 46 6.02 3.98 -23.05
N GLN A 47 4.91 4.70 -23.23
CA GLN A 47 4.92 6.13 -23.49
C GLN A 47 4.50 6.88 -22.22
N ILE A 48 5.38 7.76 -21.73
CA ILE A 48 5.11 8.64 -20.58
C ILE A 48 4.72 10.02 -21.12
N LYS A 49 3.63 10.59 -20.60
CA LYS A 49 3.16 11.94 -20.94
C LYS A 49 2.68 12.64 -19.67
N ASP A 50 3.10 13.88 -19.52
CA ASP A 50 2.58 14.77 -18.49
C ASP A 50 1.45 15.61 -19.09
N VAL A 51 0.27 15.56 -18.46
CA VAL A 51 -0.91 16.31 -18.89
C VAL A 51 -1.28 17.29 -17.79
N PHE A 52 -1.31 18.58 -18.13
CA PHE A 52 -1.80 19.61 -17.24
C PHE A 52 -3.33 19.64 -17.30
N VAL A 53 -3.96 19.44 -16.15
CA VAL A 53 -5.41 19.52 -15.97
C VAL A 53 -5.75 20.72 -15.11
N ASN A 54 -6.92 21.32 -15.35
CA ASN A 54 -7.38 22.49 -14.61
C ASN A 54 -7.90 22.15 -13.21
N GLU A 55 -8.22 20.87 -12.99
CA GLU A 55 -8.84 20.37 -11.77
C GLU A 55 -8.35 18.95 -11.52
N ILE A 56 -7.92 18.68 -10.29
CA ILE A 56 -7.42 17.37 -9.84
C ILE A 56 -8.34 16.88 -8.72
N PRO A 57 -9.02 15.73 -8.88
CA PRO A 57 -9.85 15.18 -7.81
C PRO A 57 -8.97 14.84 -6.60
N LEU A 58 -9.48 15.11 -5.40
CA LEU A 58 -8.75 14.79 -4.19
C LEU A 58 -8.69 13.26 -4.02
N PRO A 59 -7.52 12.70 -3.71
CA PRO A 59 -7.42 11.27 -3.41
C PRO A 59 -8.12 10.93 -2.09
N ALA A 60 -8.37 9.65 -1.87
CA ALA A 60 -8.74 9.16 -0.56
C ALA A 60 -7.51 9.19 0.37
N ILE A 61 -7.75 9.52 1.64
CA ILE A 61 -6.70 9.59 2.65
C ILE A 61 -7.14 8.72 3.83
N THR A 62 -6.43 7.60 4.02
CA THR A 62 -6.64 6.73 5.17
C THR A 62 -5.59 7.02 6.22
N VAL A 63 -6.02 7.24 7.46
CA VAL A 63 -5.13 7.48 8.60
C VAL A 63 -5.39 6.44 9.69
N CYS A 64 -4.31 5.90 10.23
CA CYS A 64 -4.30 4.90 11.28
C CYS A 64 -3.43 5.38 12.42
N ASN A 65 -3.77 5.00 13.64
CA ASN A 65 -2.87 5.09 14.77
C ASN A 65 -1.97 3.85 14.80
N PHE A 66 -0.73 3.97 15.25
CA PHE A 66 0.12 2.78 15.45
C PHE A 66 -0.45 1.86 16.54
N ASN A 67 -1.11 2.45 17.54
CA ASN A 67 -1.71 1.70 18.63
C ASN A 67 -3.05 1.08 18.21
N ARG A 68 -3.19 -0.26 18.29
CA ARG A 68 -4.42 -0.96 17.89
C ARG A 68 -5.53 -0.86 18.92
N TYR A 69 -5.18 -0.76 20.20
CA TYR A 69 -6.13 -0.82 21.32
C TYR A 69 -5.85 0.30 22.33
N PHE A 70 -6.88 0.93 22.87
CA PHE A 70 -6.80 2.06 23.79
C PHE A 70 -7.54 1.74 25.09
N GLY A 71 -7.04 2.27 26.20
CA GLY A 71 -7.74 2.20 27.49
C GLY A 71 -7.94 0.77 27.99
N ILE A 72 -6.89 -0.05 27.90
CA ILE A 72 -6.84 -1.35 28.56
C ILE A 72 -6.29 -1.14 29.97
N ASP A 73 -7.18 -1.08 30.95
CA ASP A 73 -6.81 -0.91 32.36
C ASP A 73 -6.64 -2.24 33.10
N ASN A 74 -7.15 -3.34 32.54
CA ASN A 74 -7.10 -4.66 33.15
C ASN A 74 -5.80 -5.39 32.75
N PRO A 75 -4.90 -5.73 33.69
CA PRO A 75 -3.63 -6.41 33.38
C PRO A 75 -3.78 -7.76 32.68
N ILE A 76 -4.87 -8.49 32.96
CA ILE A 76 -5.17 -9.79 32.34
C ILE A 76 -5.63 -9.60 30.89
N GLU A 77 -6.39 -8.52 30.61
CA GLU A 77 -6.78 -8.13 29.25
C GLU A 77 -5.56 -7.69 28.43
N GLN A 78 -4.68 -6.89 29.04
CA GLN A 78 -3.42 -6.46 28.42
C GLN A 78 -2.56 -7.67 28.04
N LEU A 79 -2.37 -8.60 28.97
CA LEU A 79 -1.61 -9.83 28.72
C LEU A 79 -2.22 -10.65 27.56
N ALA A 80 -3.54 -10.73 27.50
CA ALA A 80 -4.26 -11.44 26.45
C ALA A 80 -4.03 -10.79 25.07
N MET A 81 -4.09 -9.45 24.97
CA MET A 81 -3.82 -8.72 23.73
C MET A 81 -2.35 -8.75 23.31
N ASP A 82 -1.42 -8.74 24.26
CA ASP A 82 0.01 -8.94 24.00
C ASP A 82 0.28 -10.31 23.36
N GLN A 83 -0.35 -11.37 23.89
CA GLN A 83 -0.24 -12.72 23.34
C GLN A 83 -0.85 -12.81 21.95
N LEU A 84 -2.02 -12.23 21.74
CA LEU A 84 -2.65 -12.19 20.43
C LEU A 84 -1.77 -11.43 19.42
N SER A 85 -1.21 -10.29 19.82
CA SER A 85 -0.29 -9.49 19.00
C SER A 85 0.93 -10.29 18.58
N THR A 86 1.49 -11.08 19.50
CA THR A 86 2.62 -11.99 19.22
C THR A 86 2.26 -13.03 18.16
N VAL A 87 1.08 -13.64 18.25
CA VAL A 87 0.64 -14.68 17.30
C VAL A 87 0.33 -14.08 15.92
N LEU A 88 -0.16 -12.84 15.88
CA LEU A 88 -0.45 -12.13 14.63
C LEU A 88 0.79 -11.51 13.99
N ASP A 89 1.88 -11.35 14.74
CA ASP A 89 3.13 -10.79 14.24
C ASP A 89 3.97 -11.88 13.55
N ASN A 90 3.87 -11.93 12.22
CA ASN A 90 4.65 -12.86 11.39
C ASN A 90 6.16 -12.56 11.37
N ARG A 91 6.64 -11.49 12.01
CA ARG A 91 8.07 -11.14 12.08
C ARG A 91 8.85 -12.05 13.04
N TYR A 92 8.17 -12.72 13.99
CA TYR A 92 8.81 -13.50 15.04
C TYR A 92 8.45 -14.98 14.97
N ASN A 93 9.45 -15.84 15.18
CA ASN A 93 9.20 -17.27 15.38
C ASN A 93 8.55 -17.46 16.75
N ILE A 94 7.31 -17.97 16.77
CA ILE A 94 6.50 -18.20 17.97
C ILE A 94 7.26 -19.01 19.04
N GLU A 95 8.18 -19.89 18.64
CA GLU A 95 8.98 -20.69 19.57
C GLU A 95 9.90 -19.85 20.48
N SER A 96 10.40 -18.70 20.03
CA SER A 96 11.30 -17.86 20.85
C SER A 96 10.57 -16.97 21.85
N VAL A 97 9.29 -16.64 21.59
CA VAL A 97 8.51 -15.71 22.41
C VAL A 97 7.85 -16.39 23.60
N LEU A 98 7.38 -17.63 23.41
CA LEU A 98 6.73 -18.38 24.48
C LEU A 98 7.72 -18.79 25.59
N TYR A 99 9.02 -18.94 25.27
CA TYR A 99 10.04 -19.42 26.22
C TYR A 99 10.29 -18.48 27.41
N HIS A 100 9.96 -17.17 27.30
CA HIS A 100 10.24 -16.19 28.35
C HIS A 100 9.08 -15.84 29.28
N ARG A 101 7.86 -16.35 29.07
CA ARG A 101 6.67 -15.96 29.88
C ARG A 101 5.93 -17.12 30.54
N HIS A 102 6.52 -18.31 30.59
CA HIS A 102 5.83 -19.54 31.01
C HIS A 102 5.80 -19.86 32.51
N ASN A 103 6.35 -19.01 33.39
CA ASN A 103 6.33 -19.28 34.84
C ASN A 103 5.18 -18.63 35.61
N GLU A 104 4.41 -17.75 35.00
CA GLU A 104 3.17 -17.25 35.60
C GLU A 104 2.01 -17.89 34.85
N SER A 105 1.25 -18.70 35.58
CA SER A 105 0.09 -19.44 35.10
C SER A 105 -0.89 -18.50 34.38
N VAL A 106 -0.86 -18.51 33.05
CA VAL A 106 -1.89 -17.96 32.16
C VAL A 106 -3.12 -18.87 32.30
N ASN A 107 -3.70 -18.90 33.50
CA ASN A 107 -5.00 -19.48 33.73
C ASN A 107 -6.03 -18.48 33.20
N TYR A 108 -6.28 -18.61 31.91
CA TYR A 108 -7.49 -18.25 31.21
C TYR A 108 -7.96 -16.81 31.46
N PHE A 109 -7.49 -15.88 30.62
CA PHE A 109 -8.47 -14.97 30.04
C PHE A 109 -9.54 -15.89 29.42
N ASN A 110 -10.73 -15.91 29.99
CA ASN A 110 -11.84 -16.72 29.54
C ASN A 110 -12.30 -16.13 28.19
N TRP A 111 -11.47 -16.26 27.14
CA TRP A 111 -11.78 -15.92 25.74
C TRP A 111 -13.07 -16.60 25.30
N THR A 112 -13.42 -17.67 26.00
CA THR A 112 -14.70 -18.36 26.11
C THR A 112 -15.84 -17.55 26.73
N LYS A 113 -15.83 -16.20 26.66
CA LYS A 113 -17.11 -15.49 26.62
C LYS A 113 -17.79 -15.92 25.32
N PRO A 114 -18.94 -16.60 25.36
CA PRO A 114 -19.67 -16.93 24.14
C PRO A 114 -19.91 -15.64 23.36
N GLY A 115 -19.48 -15.59 22.10
CA GLY A 115 -19.65 -14.42 21.24
C GLY A 115 -18.50 -13.41 21.24
N PHE A 116 -17.30 -13.73 21.78
CA PHE A 116 -16.13 -12.89 21.55
C PHE A 116 -15.82 -12.78 20.04
N SER A 117 -15.63 -11.56 19.56
CA SER A 117 -15.24 -11.26 18.18
C SER A 117 -14.10 -10.24 18.22
N LEU A 118 -12.95 -10.62 17.68
CA LEU A 118 -11.80 -9.72 17.59
C LEU A 118 -12.14 -8.44 16.84
N ARG A 119 -12.94 -8.54 15.77
CA ARG A 119 -13.43 -7.39 15.01
C ARG A 119 -14.21 -6.42 15.90
N ASN A 120 -15.18 -6.92 16.67
CA ASN A 120 -15.98 -6.07 17.53
C ASN A 120 -15.15 -5.47 18.67
N TYR A 121 -14.22 -6.26 19.22
CA TYR A 121 -13.28 -5.79 20.22
C TYR A 121 -12.38 -4.66 19.69
N MET A 122 -11.80 -4.83 18.50
CA MET A 122 -11.01 -3.78 17.83
C MET A 122 -11.84 -2.53 17.55
N MET A 123 -13.11 -2.67 17.12
CA MET A 123 -13.99 -1.52 16.89
C MET A 123 -14.35 -0.77 18.17
N ASP A 124 -14.43 -1.47 19.31
CA ASP A 124 -14.76 -0.89 20.62
C ASP A 124 -13.53 -0.26 21.31
N LYS A 125 -12.40 -0.97 21.28
CA LYS A 125 -11.13 -0.56 21.91
C LYS A 125 -10.19 0.17 20.96
N GLY A 126 -10.54 0.32 19.69
CA GLY A 126 -9.70 0.96 18.69
C GLY A 126 -9.59 2.47 18.87
N TRP A 127 -8.78 3.11 18.02
CA TRP A 127 -8.71 4.56 18.00
C TRP A 127 -10.07 5.14 17.64
N ASN A 128 -10.62 6.01 18.48
CA ASN A 128 -11.91 6.64 18.24
C ASN A 128 -11.70 8.03 17.65
N PHE A 129 -12.21 8.30 16.44
CA PHE A 129 -12.05 9.60 15.77
C PHE A 129 -13.00 10.70 16.27
N VAL A 130 -14.06 10.34 17.00
CA VAL A 130 -15.01 11.31 17.56
C VAL A 130 -14.40 11.94 18.81
N ASN A 131 -14.03 11.10 19.78
CA ASN A 131 -13.49 11.52 21.05
C ASN A 131 -12.59 10.45 21.68
N GLY A 132 -11.51 10.87 22.33
CA GLY A 132 -10.70 10.02 23.19
C GLY A 132 -10.91 10.37 24.66
N TYR A 133 -10.68 9.40 25.54
CA TYR A 133 -10.81 9.57 26.99
C TYR A 133 -9.43 9.71 27.63
N ASN A 134 -9.04 10.92 28.01
CA ASN A 134 -7.74 11.18 28.62
C ASN A 134 -7.94 11.66 30.07
N GLN A 135 -7.51 10.87 31.06
CA GLN A 135 -7.50 11.25 32.48
C GLN A 135 -8.85 11.79 33.01
N GLY A 136 -9.98 11.19 32.62
CA GLY A 136 -11.31 11.65 33.08
C GLY A 136 -11.98 12.68 32.19
N ILE A 137 -11.34 13.10 31.10
CA ILE A 137 -11.83 14.16 30.22
C ILE A 137 -11.91 13.64 28.78
N TYR A 138 -13.04 13.90 28.13
CA TYR A 138 -13.21 13.62 26.71
C TYR A 138 -12.64 14.77 25.88
N PHE A 139 -11.67 14.46 25.03
CA PHE A 139 -11.12 15.40 24.05
C PHE A 139 -11.47 14.95 22.62
N PRO A 140 -11.61 15.89 21.66
CA PRO A 140 -11.84 15.54 20.27
C PRO A 140 -10.55 15.02 19.64
N THR A 141 -10.63 13.90 18.94
CA THR A 141 -9.48 13.33 18.22
C THR A 141 -9.12 14.17 17.01
N VAL A 142 -10.12 14.64 16.28
CA VAL A 142 -9.95 15.59 15.17
C VAL A 142 -10.11 17.01 15.71
N PHE A 143 -8.98 17.66 16.03
CA PHE A 143 -8.95 19.02 16.56
C PHE A 143 -9.21 20.09 15.49
N TYR A 144 -8.72 19.85 14.28
CA TYR A 144 -8.87 20.76 13.15
C TYR A 144 -8.88 19.97 11.86
N CYS A 145 -9.74 20.32 10.92
CA CYS A 145 -9.83 19.66 9.63
C CYS A 145 -10.34 20.65 8.57
N THR A 146 -9.59 20.81 7.47
CA THR A 146 -10.01 21.59 6.32
C THR A 146 -9.59 20.95 4.99
N LEU A 147 -10.45 21.11 4.00
CA LEU A 147 -10.23 20.78 2.60
C LEU A 147 -10.06 22.08 1.83
N GLY A 148 -8.81 22.44 1.54
CA GLY A 148 -8.45 23.77 1.06
C GLY A 148 -8.74 24.86 2.09
N LYS A 149 -8.93 26.10 1.63
CA LYS A 149 -9.09 27.27 2.51
C LYS A 149 -10.47 27.40 3.18
N THR A 150 -11.51 26.84 2.57
CA THR A 150 -12.89 27.24 2.90
C THR A 150 -13.81 26.09 3.29
N VAL A 151 -13.44 24.85 2.97
CA VAL A 151 -14.31 23.70 3.27
C VAL A 151 -13.86 23.10 4.59
N ALA A 152 -14.62 23.37 5.65
CA ALA A 152 -14.42 22.72 6.94
C ALA A 152 -14.80 21.23 6.85
N CYS A 153 -14.02 20.38 7.51
CA CYS A 153 -14.36 18.98 7.72
C CYS A 153 -14.34 18.64 9.21
N SER A 154 -14.86 17.46 9.55
CA SER A 154 -14.92 16.95 10.91
C SER A 154 -14.74 15.43 10.91
N HIS A 155 -14.74 14.81 12.08
CA HIS A 155 -14.74 13.35 12.22
C HIS A 155 -15.87 12.66 11.43
N ALA A 156 -16.99 13.35 11.18
CA ALA A 156 -18.13 12.79 10.43
C ALA A 156 -17.84 12.59 8.94
N ASN A 157 -16.78 13.22 8.40
CA ASN A 157 -16.36 13.03 7.02
C ASN A 157 -15.46 11.79 6.84
N PHE A 158 -15.14 11.09 7.92
CA PHE A 158 -14.29 9.91 7.89
C PHE A 158 -15.10 8.65 8.13
N THR A 159 -14.77 7.60 7.38
CA THR A 159 -15.37 6.28 7.54
C THR A 159 -14.37 5.33 8.18
N ALA A 160 -14.80 4.60 9.22
CA ALA A 160 -13.95 3.62 9.88
C ALA A 160 -13.69 2.42 8.97
N VAL A 161 -12.42 2.01 8.89
CA VAL A 161 -11.96 0.82 8.18
C VAL A 161 -11.06 0.03 9.12
N LEU A 162 -11.21 -1.29 9.15
CA LEU A 162 -10.38 -2.15 9.97
C LEU A 162 -9.23 -2.71 9.14
N THR A 163 -8.00 -2.51 9.58
CA THR A 163 -6.79 -3.08 8.99
C THR A 163 -6.21 -4.15 9.92
N ASN A 164 -5.51 -5.12 9.34
CA ASN A 164 -4.96 -6.24 10.11
C ASN A 164 -3.78 -5.82 10.99
N HIS A 165 -3.03 -4.79 10.57
CA HIS A 165 -1.78 -4.39 11.21
C HIS A 165 -1.94 -3.23 12.21
N LEU A 166 -2.89 -2.33 11.97
CA LEU A 166 -3.05 -1.09 12.74
C LEU A 166 -4.42 -0.99 13.43
N GLY A 167 -5.31 -1.95 13.23
CA GLY A 167 -6.62 -1.96 13.86
C GLY A 167 -7.55 -0.96 13.19
N VAL A 168 -8.19 -0.08 13.98
CA VAL A 168 -9.18 0.86 13.46
C VAL A 168 -8.50 2.08 12.84
N CYS A 169 -8.74 2.25 11.54
CA CYS A 169 -8.30 3.38 10.73
C CYS A 169 -9.50 4.18 10.23
N TYR A 170 -9.23 5.35 9.68
CA TYR A 170 -10.26 6.28 9.20
C TYR A 170 -9.91 6.81 7.81
N THR A 171 -10.82 6.61 6.87
CA THR A 171 -10.67 7.06 5.49
C THR A 171 -11.50 8.31 5.26
N LEU A 172 -10.86 9.39 4.83
CA LEU A 172 -11.51 10.55 4.25
C LEU A 172 -11.79 10.26 2.78
N ASN A 173 -13.08 10.15 2.43
CA ASN A 173 -13.51 10.01 1.05
C ASN A 173 -14.46 11.15 0.70
N VAL A 174 -13.94 12.18 0.04
CA VAL A 174 -14.68 13.39 -0.32
C VAL A 174 -14.63 13.60 -1.81
N ASN A 175 -15.80 13.78 -2.43
CA ASN A 175 -15.93 14.12 -3.83
C ASN A 175 -15.68 15.62 -4.02
N THR A 176 -14.43 16.03 -3.87
CA THR A 176 -13.96 17.40 -4.05
C THR A 176 -12.69 17.38 -4.89
N SER A 177 -12.48 18.43 -5.64
CA SER A 177 -11.28 18.59 -6.44
C SER A 177 -10.56 19.88 -6.09
N GLN A 178 -9.27 19.93 -6.43
CA GLN A 178 -8.42 21.09 -6.27
C GLN A 178 -7.99 21.64 -7.62
N THR A 179 -8.08 22.96 -7.76
CA THR A 179 -7.67 23.71 -8.97
C THR A 179 -6.33 24.42 -8.78
N ILE A 180 -5.88 24.55 -7.52
CA ILE A 180 -4.68 25.30 -7.15
C ILE A 180 -3.82 24.43 -6.24
N ALA A 181 -2.53 24.31 -6.56
CA ALA A 181 -1.57 23.63 -5.71
C ALA A 181 -1.12 24.52 -4.53
N GLY A 182 -0.79 23.90 -3.42
CA GLY A 182 -0.18 24.56 -2.26
C GLY A 182 -0.81 24.16 -0.93
N LYS A 183 -0.05 24.33 0.15
CA LYS A 183 -0.44 23.91 1.52
C LYS A 183 -1.84 24.36 1.93
N MET A 184 -2.23 25.60 1.61
CA MET A 184 -3.53 26.15 1.98
C MET A 184 -4.70 25.63 1.14
N HIS A 185 -4.41 24.99 0.02
CA HIS A 185 -5.41 24.44 -0.91
C HIS A 185 -5.48 22.91 -0.84
N GLY A 186 -4.65 22.28 0.00
CA GLY A 186 -4.69 20.84 0.25
C GLY A 186 -5.59 20.46 1.43
N PHE A 187 -5.53 19.19 1.78
CA PHE A 187 -6.09 18.68 3.03
C PHE A 187 -5.17 19.05 4.20
N THR A 188 -5.74 19.60 5.27
CA THR A 188 -5.03 19.87 6.53
C THR A 188 -5.83 19.30 7.68
N VAL A 189 -5.19 18.50 8.53
CA VAL A 189 -5.80 17.93 9.72
C VAL A 189 -4.85 18.04 10.92
N VAL A 190 -5.40 18.29 12.10
CA VAL A 190 -4.70 18.21 13.39
C VAL A 190 -5.38 17.13 14.20
N LEU A 191 -4.60 16.13 14.60
CA LEU A 191 -5.08 14.92 15.26
C LEU A 191 -4.42 14.76 16.62
N ASP A 192 -5.20 14.32 17.61
CA ASP A 192 -4.65 13.76 18.85
C ASP A 192 -4.45 12.26 18.70
N THR A 193 -3.24 11.81 18.98
CA THR A 193 -2.88 10.40 18.91
C THR A 193 -3.17 9.66 20.20
N TYR A 194 -3.40 10.35 21.32
CA TYR A 194 -3.57 9.76 22.65
C TYR A 194 -2.45 8.79 23.04
N GLN A 195 -1.19 9.18 22.81
CA GLN A 195 -0.02 8.36 23.13
C GLN A 195 0.02 7.88 24.58
N ASN A 196 -0.55 8.64 25.52
CA ASN A 196 -0.61 8.25 26.93
C ASN A 196 -1.55 7.08 27.23
N GLN A 197 -2.34 6.64 26.25
CA GLN A 197 -3.25 5.49 26.33
C GLN A 197 -2.77 4.31 25.47
N TYR A 198 -1.53 4.37 24.97
CA TYR A 198 -0.99 3.28 24.17
C TYR A 198 -0.80 2.02 25.00
N THR A 199 -1.17 0.89 24.41
CA THR A 199 -1.13 -0.42 25.04
C THR A 199 -0.30 -1.42 24.24
N GLU A 200 0.31 -1.00 23.13
CA GLU A 200 1.12 -1.91 22.30
C GLU A 200 2.35 -2.41 23.06
N ASN A 201 2.68 -3.69 22.83
CA ASN A 201 3.87 -4.29 23.39
C ASN A 201 5.11 -3.83 22.59
N ILE A 202 6.15 -3.39 23.29
CA ILE A 202 7.37 -2.87 22.65
C ILE A 202 8.18 -3.92 21.86
N ILE A 203 7.94 -5.22 22.09
CA ILE A 203 8.68 -6.32 21.46
C ILE A 203 7.88 -6.96 20.32
N HIS A 204 6.56 -7.14 20.50
CA HIS A 204 5.70 -7.91 19.59
C HIS A 204 4.50 -7.11 19.04
N GLY A 205 4.44 -5.82 19.35
CA GLY A 205 3.41 -4.90 18.91
C GLY A 205 3.96 -3.79 17.99
N ASN A 206 3.14 -2.77 17.78
CA ASN A 206 3.53 -1.54 17.12
C ASN A 206 4.13 -0.60 18.18
N TRP A 207 5.46 -0.65 18.32
CA TRP A 207 6.22 0.12 19.30
C TRP A 207 6.33 1.62 18.92
N GLU A 208 5.97 1.98 17.70
CA GLU A 208 6.00 3.34 17.19
C GLU A 208 4.90 4.23 17.80
N GLY A 209 5.25 5.49 18.08
CA GLY A 209 4.32 6.54 18.50
C GLY A 209 3.85 7.41 17.33
N GLY A 210 2.54 7.51 17.09
CA GLY A 210 2.01 8.45 16.09
C GLY A 210 0.95 7.86 15.16
N ILE A 211 1.01 8.28 13.89
CA ILE A 211 0.08 7.85 12.83
C ILE A 211 0.83 7.30 11.62
N LEU A 212 0.16 6.40 10.91
CA LEU A 212 0.47 6.06 9.52
C LEU A 212 -0.66 6.59 8.65
N PHE A 213 -0.33 7.09 7.45
CA PHE A 213 -1.35 7.49 6.48
C PHE A 213 -1.01 7.01 5.08
N GLN A 214 -2.06 6.71 4.32
CA GLN A 214 -1.98 6.28 2.93
C GLN A 214 -2.81 7.25 2.08
N VAL A 215 -2.22 7.71 0.99
CA VAL A 215 -2.91 8.45 -0.06
C VAL A 215 -3.14 7.48 -1.21
N HIS A 216 -4.40 7.24 -1.54
CA HIS A 216 -4.76 6.21 -2.53
C HIS A 216 -5.94 6.65 -3.40
N SER A 217 -6.19 5.89 -4.46
CA SER A 217 -7.38 6.07 -5.28
C SER A 217 -8.64 5.83 -4.42
N PRO A 218 -9.70 6.64 -4.56
CA PRO A 218 -10.98 6.39 -3.88
C PRO A 218 -11.62 5.02 -4.20
N TYR A 219 -11.17 4.37 -5.28
CA TYR A 219 -11.64 3.05 -5.73
C TYR A 219 -10.76 1.89 -5.24
N GLU A 220 -9.66 2.20 -4.57
CA GLU A 220 -8.72 1.22 -4.04
C GLU A 220 -8.91 1.16 -2.51
N PRO A 221 -9.07 -0.04 -1.92
CA PRO A 221 -9.14 -0.17 -0.47
C PRO A 221 -7.80 0.20 0.17
N PRO A 222 -7.79 0.73 1.40
CA PRO A 222 -6.55 0.97 2.12
C PRO A 222 -5.88 -0.36 2.49
N GLU A 223 -4.55 -0.36 2.51
CA GLU A 223 -3.70 -1.50 2.84
C GLU A 223 -3.38 -1.59 4.34
#